data_AF-A0A961GX92-F1
#
_entry.id   AF-A0A961GX92-F1
#
_cell.length_a   1.000
_cell.length_b   1.000
_cell.length_c   1.000
_cell.angle_alpha   90.00
_cell.angle_beta   90.00
_cell.angle_gamma   90.00
#
_symmetry.space_group_name_H-M   'P 1'
#
loop_
_entity.id
_entity.type
_entity.pdbx_description
1 polymer ?
#
loop_
_entity_poly.entity_id
_entity_poly.type
_entity_poly.pdbx_seq_one_letter_code
_entity_poly.pdbx_strand_id
1 'polypeptide(L)' 'DFYTGVIYKAMGFPTRMFTVLFAIGRLPGWIAQWREAREDLQTKIGRPQQLYIGETERHLDAR' A
#
# COMPACT_ATOMS: atom_id res chain seq x y z
N ASP A 1 -1.69 -16.26 4.60
CA ASP A 1 -0.63 -16.33 3.57
C ASP A 1 0.03 -17.70 3.45
N PHE A 2 0.58 -18.29 4.53
CA PHE A 2 1.19 -19.63 4.45
C PHE A 2 0.20 -20.71 3.99
N TYR A 3 -0.87 -20.94 4.75
CA TYR A 3 -1.87 -21.97 4.40
C TYR A 3 -2.68 -21.63 3.15
N THR A 4 -2.99 -20.36 2.91
CA THR A 4 -3.69 -19.92 1.69
C THR A 4 -2.85 -20.15 0.43
N GLY A 5 -1.52 -20.00 0.49
CA GLY A 5 -0.62 -20.35 -0.61
C GLY A 5 -0.58 -21.85 -0.90
N VAL A 6 -0.60 -22.70 0.14
CA VAL A 6 -0.71 -24.17 -0.01
C VAL A 6 -2.04 -24.54 -0.66
N ILE A 7 -3.15 -23.93 -0.24
CA ILE A 7 -4.48 -24.16 -0.80
C ILE A 7 -4.54 -23.73 -2.28
N TYR A 8 -4.07 -22.52 -2.63
CA TYR A 8 -4.05 -22.07 -4.02
C TYR A 8 -3.19 -22.96 -4.93
N LYS A 9 -2.07 -23.46 -4.41
CA LYS A 9 -1.25 -24.45 -5.12
C LYS A 9 -2.01 -25.77 -5.32
N ALA A 10 -2.70 -26.26 -4.30
CA ALA A 10 -3.52 -27.46 -4.39
C ALA A 10 -4.71 -27.30 -5.37
N MET A 11 -5.25 -26.08 -5.50
CA MET A 11 -6.29 -25.73 -6.49
C MET A 11 -5.75 -25.61 -7.93
N GLY A 12 -4.44 -25.75 -8.13
CA GLY A 12 -3.81 -25.72 -9.46
C GLY A 12 -3.47 -24.31 -9.98
N PHE A 13 -3.58 -23.26 -9.16
CA PHE A 13 -3.17 -21.93 -9.60
C PHE A 13 -1.65 -21.80 -9.66
N PRO A 14 -1.10 -21.18 -10.72
CA PRO A 14 0.33 -20.87 -10.76
C PRO A 14 0.66 -19.83 -9.69
N THR A 15 1.84 -19.94 -9.06
CA THR A 15 2.25 -19.06 -7.95
C THR A 15 2.28 -17.57 -8.31
N ARG A 16 2.53 -17.25 -9.59
CA ARG A 16 2.47 -15.87 -10.12
C ARG A 16 1.07 -15.24 -10.01
N MET A 17 0.02 -16.05 -9.87
CA MET A 17 -1.38 -15.59 -9.73
C MET A 17 -1.81 -15.36 -8.28
N PHE A 18 -1.00 -15.71 -7.28
CA PHE A 18 -1.42 -15.61 -5.88
C PHE A 18 -1.73 -14.16 -5.47
N THR A 19 -0.91 -13.20 -5.91
CA THR A 19 -1.16 -11.78 -5.66
C THR A 19 -2.42 -11.28 -6.36
N VAL A 20 -2.74 -11.81 -7.55
CA VAL A 20 -3.96 -11.46 -8.28
C VAL A 20 -5.20 -11.95 -7.54
N LEU A 21 -5.20 -13.21 -7.08
CA LEU A 21 -6.29 -13.78 -6.28
C LEU A 21 -6.49 -13.02 -4.96
N PHE A 22 -5.39 -12.63 -4.32
CA PHE A 22 -5.42 -11.78 -3.13
C PHE A 22 -6.06 -10.41 -3.43
N ALA A 23 -5.66 -9.74 -4.52
CA ALA A 23 -6.18 -8.44 -4.90
C ALA A 23 -7.70 -8.49 -5.16
N ILE A 24 -8.19 -9.55 -5.81
CA ILE A 24 -9.64 -9.74 -6.04
C ILE A 24 -10.39 -9.84 -4.71
N GLY A 25 -9.89 -10.62 -3.75
CA GLY A 25 -10.50 -10.73 -2.43
C GLY A 25 -10.46 -9.43 -1.61
N ARG A 26 -9.44 -8.60 -1.80
CA ARG A 26 -9.28 -7.32 -1.09
C ARG A 26 -10.01 -6.14 -1.72
N LEU A 27 -10.28 -6.21 -3.02
CA LEU A 27 -10.94 -5.16 -3.81
C LEU A 27 -12.20 -4.58 -3.14
N PRO A 28 -13.19 -5.37 -2.66
CA PRO A 28 -14.37 -4.79 -2.02
C PRO A 28 -14.03 -4.02 -0.74
N GLY A 29 -13.05 -4.49 0.04
CA GLY A 29 -12.58 -3.79 1.23
C GLY A 29 -11.86 -2.48 0.91
N TRP A 30 -11.05 -2.44 -0.16
CA TRP A 30 -10.42 -1.19 -0.62
C TRP A 30 -11.46 -0.17 -1.10
N ILE A 31 -12.50 -0.62 -1.81
CA ILE A 31 -13.59 0.25 -2.24
C ILE A 31 -14.34 0.78 -1.03
N ALA A 32 -14.66 -0.06 -0.03
CA ALA A 32 -15.33 0.38 1.20
C ALA A 32 -14.52 1.45 1.94
N GLN A 33 -13.23 1.19 2.17
CA GLN A 33 -12.31 2.15 2.81
C GLN A 33 -12.24 3.49 2.07
N TRP A 34 -12.14 3.45 0.75
CA TRP A 34 -12.12 4.66 -0.07
C TRP A 34 -13.45 5.42 -0.02
N ARG A 35 -14.58 4.70 0.00
CA ARG A 35 -15.91 5.31 0.12
C ARG A 35 -16.08 6.00 1.46
N GLU A 36 -15.74 5.33 2.55
CA GLU A 36 -15.76 5.92 3.90
C GLU A 36 -14.89 7.19 3.97
N ALA A 37 -13.66 7.12 3.46
CA ALA A 37 -12.76 8.28 3.44
C ALA A 37 -13.25 9.44 2.55
N ARG A 38 -14.03 9.16 1.49
CA ARG A 38 -14.61 10.20 0.62
C ARG A 38 -15.87 10.82 1.18
N GLU A 39 -16.66 10.05 1.94
CA GLU A 39 -17.92 10.50 2.53
C GLU A 39 -17.68 11.25 3.85
N ASP A 40 -16.52 11.07 4.50
CA ASP A 40 -16.12 11.83 5.69
C ASP A 40 -15.67 13.27 5.37
N LEU A 41 -16.44 14.24 5.85
CA LEU A 41 -16.18 15.68 5.71
C LEU A 41 -14.96 16.17 6.52
N GLN A 42 -14.50 15.39 7.50
CA GLN A 42 -13.33 15.74 8.34
C GLN A 42 -12.02 15.20 7.76
N THR A 43 -12.08 14.22 6.86
CA THR A 43 -10.90 13.63 6.26
C THR A 43 -10.15 14.67 5.42
N LYS A 44 -8.86 14.82 5.70
CA LYS A 44 -7.92 15.69 4.96
C LYS A 44 -6.82 14.85 4.34
N ILE A 45 -6.06 15.45 3.43
CA ILE A 45 -4.89 14.80 2.83
C ILE A 45 -3.89 14.38 3.92
N GLY A 46 -3.50 13.10 3.90
CA GLY A 46 -2.44 12.58 4.75
C GLY A 46 -1.10 13.24 4.39
N ARG A 47 -0.58 14.08 5.29
CA ARG A 47 0.75 14.69 5.17
C ARG A 47 1.66 14.18 6.29
N PRO A 48 2.25 12.99 6.14
CA PRO A 48 3.20 12.48 7.12
C PRO A 48 4.45 13.37 7.18
N GLN A 49 5.04 13.46 8.37
CA GLN A 49 6.29 14.18 8.60
C GLN A 49 7.47 13.21 8.63
N GLN A 50 8.67 13.76 8.50
CA GLN A 50 9.92 13.01 8.61
C GLN A 50 10.83 13.66 9.66
N LEU A 51 11.65 12.85 10.31
CA LEU A 51 12.77 13.34 11.12
C LEU A 51 13.97 13.52 10.19
N TYR A 52 14.35 14.78 9.94
CA TYR A 52 15.51 15.07 9.13
C TYR A 52 16.80 14.81 9.91
N ILE A 53 17.60 13.86 9.41
CA ILE A 53 18.94 13.51 9.94
C ILE A 53 20.04 13.74 8.89
N GLY A 54 19.73 14.52 7.85
CA GLY A 54 20.69 14.84 6.79
C GLY A 54 21.59 16.02 7.16
N GLU A 55 22.45 16.38 6.21
CA GLU A 55 23.40 17.49 6.34
C GLU A 55 22.71 18.83 6.59
N THR A 56 23.36 19.72 7.33
CA THR A 56 22.90 21.10 7.47
C THR A 56 23.03 21.87 6.15
N GLU A 57 22.55 23.11 6.13
CA GLU A 57 22.74 24.01 5.00
C GLU A 57 24.22 24.06 4.58
N ARG A 58 24.48 24.00 3.27
CA ARG A 58 25.82 24.04 2.67
C ARG A 58 25.84 25.05 1.53
N HIS A 59 26.88 25.88 1.51
CA HIS A 59 27.14 26.81 0.41
C HIS A 59 27.74 26.05 -0.77
N LEU A 60 27.27 26.35 -1.99
CA LEU A 60 27.85 25.80 -3.21
C LEU A 60 28.88 26.80 -3.73
N ASP A 61 30.16 26.41 -3.71
CA ASP A 61 31.21 27.21 -4.31
C ASP A 61 31.02 27.26 -5.84
N ALA A 62 30.89 28.46 -6.40
CA ALA A 62 30.86 28.67 -7.84
C ALA A 62 32.26 28.38 -8.41
N ARG A 63 32.40 27.24 -9.10
CA ARG A 63 33.52 26.98 -10.00
C ARG A 63 33.22 27.49 -11.39
#